data_AF-A0A0F9PFH7-F1
#
_entry.id   AF-A0A0F9PFH7-F1
#
_cell.length_a   1.000
_cell.length_b   1.000
_cell.length_c   1.000
_cell.angle_alpha   90.00
_cell.angle_beta   90.00
_cell.angle_gamma   90.00
#
_symmetry.space_group_name_H-M   'P 1'
#
loop_
_entity.id
_entity.type
_entity.pdbx_description
1 polymer ?
#
loop_
_entity_poly.entity_id
_entity_poly.type
_entity_poly.pdbx_seq_one_letter_code
_entity_poly.pdbx_strand_id
1 'polypeptide(L)' 'MDKSTKVVVIGAGSKSFSTKLIHDLVLDRDLLGNAQLEVVLVDVEAKKLQEMLAYAK' A
#
# COMPACT_ATOMS: atom_id res chain seq x y z
N MET A 1 22.56 7.82 1.41
CA MET A 1 21.72 7.06 0.46
C MET A 1 20.33 7.09 1.02
N ASP A 2 19.42 7.85 0.38
CA ASP A 2 18.00 7.71 0.67
C ASP A 2 17.61 6.28 0.31
N LYS A 3 17.35 5.46 1.34
CA LYS A 3 16.89 4.09 1.12
C LYS A 3 15.42 4.20 0.80
N SER A 4 15.03 4.03 -0.46
CA SER A 4 13.62 3.84 -0.79
C SER A 4 13.23 2.41 -0.46
N THR A 5 12.05 2.24 0.14
CA THR A 5 11.47 0.92 0.44
C THR A 5 10.30 0.72 -0.49
N LYS A 6 10.28 -0.41 -1.21
CA LYS A 6 9.19 -0.78 -2.11
C LYS A 6 8.41 -1.94 -1.51
N VAL A 7 7.12 -1.74 -1.29
CA VAL A 7 6.19 -2.75 -0.77
C VAL A 7 5.21 -3.13 -1.88
N VAL A 8 5.15 -4.42 -2.21
CA VAL A 8 4.22 -4.95 -3.22
C VAL A 8 3.15 -5.78 -2.52
N VAL A 9 1.90 -5.33 -2.58
CA VAL A 9 0.75 -6.00 -1.97
C VAL A 9 0.05 -6.84 -3.02
N ILE A 10 0.21 -8.16 -2.95
CA ILE A 10 -0.46 -9.13 -3.83
C ILE A 10 -1.79 -9.55 -3.20
N GLY A 11 -2.87 -9.50 -3.98
CA GLY A 11 -4.23 -9.67 -3.46
C GLY A 11 -4.80 -8.38 -2.84
N ALA A 12 -4.40 -7.22 -3.39
CA ALA A 12 -4.76 -5.90 -2.87
C ALA A 12 -6.27 -5.59 -2.90
N GLY A 13 -7.07 -6.37 -3.63
CA GLY A 13 -8.53 -6.30 -3.61
C GLY A 13 -9.17 -6.79 -2.31
N SER A 14 -8.38 -7.38 -1.40
CA SER A 14 -8.83 -7.80 -0.07
C SER A 14 -9.17 -6.60 0.82
N LYS A 15 -10.43 -6.18 0.83
CA LYS A 15 -10.87 -4.95 1.49
C LYS A 15 -10.45 -4.85 2.96
N SER A 16 -10.69 -5.87 3.78
CA SER A 16 -10.46 -5.79 5.23
C SER A 16 -8.98 -5.84 5.62
N PHE A 17 -8.14 -6.46 4.78
CA PHE A 17 -6.70 -6.58 5.01
C PHE A 17 -5.95 -5.39 4.41
N SER A 18 -6.18 -5.10 3.12
CA SER A 18 -5.43 -4.10 2.38
C SER A 18 -5.71 -2.68 2.86
N THR A 19 -6.94 -2.37 3.30
CA THR A 19 -7.23 -1.05 3.89
C THR A 19 -6.44 -0.81 5.17
N LYS A 20 -6.42 -1.79 6.09
CA LYS A 20 -5.66 -1.73 7.34
C LYS A 20 -4.16 -1.61 7.08
N LEU A 21 -3.62 -2.47 6.20
CA LEU A 21 -2.21 -2.42 5.83
C LEU A 21 -1.81 -1.06 5.25
N ILE A 22 -2.61 -0.52 4.32
CA ILE A 22 -2.33 0.79 3.71
C ILE A 22 -2.42 1.90 4.76
N HIS A 23 -3.43 1.87 5.62
CA HIS A 23 -3.58 2.81 6.71
C HIS A 23 -2.37 2.79 7.66
N ASP A 24 -1.93 1.60 8.05
CA ASP A 24 -0.75 1.42 8.91
C ASP A 24 0.51 1.95 8.20
N LEU A 25 0.72 1.62 6.92
CA LEU A 25 1.87 2.12 6.12
C LEU A 25 1.89 3.64 5.95
N VAL A 26 0.73 4.30 5.94
CA VAL A 26 0.62 5.77 5.85
C VAL A 26 0.92 6.42 7.18
N LEU A 27 0.44 5.84 8.29
CA LEU A 27 0.69 6.35 9.63
C LEU A 27 2.12 6.09 10.09
N ASP A 28 2.69 4.94 9.75
CA ASP A 28 4.06 4.54 10.11
C ASP A 28 5.14 5.14 9.21
N ARG A 29 4.90 6.32 8.64
CA ARG A 29 5.96 7.12 8.00
C ARG A 29 7.13 7.40 8.94
N ASP A 30 6.86 7.48 10.24
CA ASP A 30 7.89 7.62 11.29
C ASP A 30 8.75 6.35 11.43
N LEU A 31 8.16 5.17 11.21
CA LEU A 31 8.83 3.86 11.29
C LEU A 31 9.85 3.66 10.14
N LEU A 32 9.69 4.42 9.06
CA LEU A 32 10.56 4.39 7.89
C LEU A 32 11.71 5.41 7.94
N GLY A 33 11.80 6.26 8.97
CA GLY A 33 12.98 7.10 9.20
C GLY A 33 13.39 7.94 7.99
N ASN A 34 12.45 8.70 7.41
CA ASN A 34 12.61 9.48 6.17
C ASN A 34 12.83 8.67 4.87
N ALA A 35 12.73 7.35 4.89
CA ALA A 35 12.76 6.53 3.69
C ALA A 35 11.52 6.79 2.81
N GLN A 36 11.75 7.00 1.52
CA GLN A 36 10.68 7.11 0.53
C GLN A 36 10.00 5.74 0.37
N LEU A 37 8.71 5.65 0.71
CA LEU A 37 7.90 4.43 0.56
C LEU A 37 7.17 4.43 -0.77
N GLU A 38 7.39 3.40 -1.57
CA GLU A 38 6.58 3.10 -2.76
C GLU A 38 5.69 1.87 -2.46
N VAL A 39 4.38 2.04 -2.52
CA VAL A 39 3.42 0.94 -2.37
C VAL A 39 2.82 0.59 -3.71
N VAL A 40 2.97 -0.67 -4.14
CA VAL A 40 2.40 -1.20 -5.38
C VAL A 40 1.29 -2.18 -5.04
N LEU A 41 0.11 -1.96 -5.60
CA LEU A 41 -1.07 -2.80 -5.40
C LEU A 41 -1.23 -3.74 -6.61
N VAL A 42 -1.38 -5.04 -6.35
CA VAL A 42 -1.57 -6.07 -7.37
C VAL A 42 -2.78 -6.91 -7.02
N ASP A 43 -3.69 -7.09 -7.96
CA ASP A 43 -4.81 -8.02 -7.85
C ASP A 43 -5.21 -8.52 -9.24
N VAL A 44 -5.77 -9.73 -9.30
CA VAL A 44 -6.31 -10.31 -10.54
C VAL A 44 -7.68 -9.73 -10.89
N GLU A 45 -8.41 -9.22 -9.89
CA GLU A 45 -9.72 -8.60 -10.05
C GLU A 45 -9.58 -7.09 -10.24
N ALA A 46 -9.58 -6.63 -11.49
CA ALA A 46 -9.38 -5.22 -11.84
C ALA A 46 -10.34 -4.25 -11.11
N LYS A 47 -11.61 -4.63 -10.93
CA LYS A 47 -12.59 -3.78 -10.22
C LYS A 47 -12.20 -3.58 -8.75
N LYS A 48 -11.82 -4.65 -8.05
CA LYS A 48 -11.42 -4.58 -6.64
C LYS A 48 -10.12 -3.78 -6.48
N LEU A 49 -9.19 -3.96 -7.43
CA LEU A 49 -7.95 -3.17 -7.47
C LEU A 49 -8.23 -1.68 -7.64
N GLN A 50 -9.15 -1.29 -8.53
CA GLN A 50 -9.55 0.11 -8.73
C GLN A 50 -10.19 0.70 -7.47
N GLU A 51 -11.06 -0.07 -6.78
CA GLU A 51 -11.64 0.36 -5.50
C GLU A 51 -10.56 0.59 -4.43
N MET A 52 -9.56 -0.29 -4.34
CA MET A 52 -8.46 -0.12 -3.38
C MET A 52 -7.53 1.04 -3.75
N LEU A 53 -7.26 1.24 -5.04
CA LEU A 53 -6.46 2.37 -5.51
C LEU A 53 -7.17 3.71 -5.20
N ALA A 54 -8.50 3.76 -5.30
CA ALA A 54 -9.28 4.93 -4.92
C ALA A 54 -9.25 5.18 -3.41
N TYR A 55 -9.23 4.12 -2.59
CA TYR A 55 -9.08 4.22 -1.13
C TYR A 55 -7.68 4.71 -0.72
N ALA A 56 -6.63 4.29 -1.43
CA ALA A 56 -5.24 4.58 -1.09
C ALA A 56 -4.75 5.98 -1.51
N LYS A 57 -5.57 6.75 -2.24
CA LYS A 57 -5.28 8.12 -2.68
C LYS A 57 -5.71 9.14 -1.63
#